data_AF-A0A830F8G0-F1
#
_entry.id   AF-A0A830F8G0-F1
#
_cell.length_a   1.000
_cell.length_b   1.000
_cell.length_c   1.000
_cell.angle_alpha   90.00
_cell.angle_beta   90.00
_cell.angle_gamma   90.00
#
_symmetry.space_group_name_H-M   'P 1'
#
loop_
_entity.id
_entity.type
_entity.pdbx_description
1 polymer ?
#
loop_
_entity_poly.entity_id
_entity_poly.type
_entity_poly.pdbx_seq_one_letter_code
_entity_poly.pdbx_strand_id
1 'polypeptide(L)'
;MVGVTLDGVRGFDPRAGCRVATNRRDTMSTKTITREVPIQECLNGKTRDESNLDDDAIEDFVEWTKEIERSEALREVARQRLDEDELPEATSLLWIDAAEVYCLCSSCYHENRDGAWTGSTQNPNQAELRQKLNERLEEGTPCSFCKSDRIEQLKEELADEVDVEVVVVE
;
A
#
# COMPACT_ATOMS: atom_id res chain seq x y z
N MET A 1 -31.95 23.41 -18.90
CA MET A 1 -32.00 24.73 -18.24
C MET A 1 -33.07 24.67 -17.15
N VAL A 2 -32.68 24.35 -15.93
CA VAL A 2 -33.45 24.56 -14.70
C VAL A 2 -32.40 25.01 -13.69
N GLY A 3 -32.42 26.29 -13.35
CA GLY A 3 -31.56 26.88 -12.34
C GLY A 3 -32.11 26.56 -10.95
N VAL A 4 -31.22 26.39 -9.98
CA VAL A 4 -31.58 26.38 -8.57
C VAL A 4 -30.79 27.49 -7.89
N THR A 5 -31.56 28.35 -7.23
CA THR A 5 -31.24 29.64 -6.65
C THR A 5 -30.30 29.54 -5.45
N LEU A 6 -29.35 30.47 -5.40
CA LEU A 6 -28.60 30.87 -4.21
C LEU A 6 -29.46 31.83 -3.38
N ASP A 7 -29.93 31.38 -2.22
CA ASP A 7 -30.32 32.23 -1.09
C ASP A 7 -29.54 31.69 0.12
N GLY A 8 -28.59 32.45 0.66
CA GLY A 8 -28.82 33.26 1.87
C GLY A 8 -28.74 32.35 3.11
N VAL A 9 -27.80 32.50 4.04
CA VAL A 9 -27.77 33.60 5.00
C VAL A 9 -26.34 33.81 5.54
N ARG A 10 -25.92 35.08 5.55
CA ARG A 10 -24.78 35.59 6.30
C ARG A 10 -25.10 35.58 7.80
N GLY A 11 -24.26 34.92 8.59
CA GLY A 11 -24.14 35.13 10.03
C GLY A 11 -22.68 35.36 10.36
N PHE A 12 -22.22 36.62 10.31
CA PHE A 12 -20.91 37.02 10.78
C PHE A 12 -21.05 37.43 12.25
N ASP A 13 -20.59 36.57 13.16
CA ASP A 13 -20.48 36.87 14.58
C ASP A 13 -19.00 37.11 14.93
N PRO A 14 -18.58 38.35 15.23
CA PRO A 14 -17.18 38.68 15.46
C PRO A 14 -16.70 38.46 16.90
N ARG A 15 -17.47 37.80 17.79
CA ARG A 15 -17.07 37.63 19.20
C ARG A 15 -17.47 36.29 19.82
N ALA A 16 -16.84 35.20 19.39
CA ALA A 16 -16.68 34.01 20.24
C ALA A 16 -15.52 33.15 19.71
N GLY A 17 -14.40 33.13 20.45
CA GLY A 17 -13.37 32.12 20.28
C GLY A 17 -13.88 30.78 20.77
N CYS A 18 -14.39 29.96 19.86
CA CYS A 18 -14.51 28.51 20.03
C CYS A 18 -14.77 27.91 18.65
N ARG A 19 -13.73 27.35 18.02
CA ARG A 19 -13.91 26.51 16.82
C ARG A 19 -14.66 25.26 17.26
N VAL A 20 -15.96 25.20 16.99
CA VAL A 20 -16.70 23.94 17.04
C VAL A 20 -16.18 23.11 15.88
N ALA A 21 -15.33 22.15 16.17
CA ALA A 21 -14.96 21.11 15.22
C ALA A 21 -16.24 20.35 14.86
N THR A 22 -16.81 20.65 13.70
CA THR A 22 -17.82 19.80 13.09
C THR A 22 -17.10 18.53 12.67
N ASN A 23 -17.05 17.56 13.58
CA ASN A 23 -16.69 16.18 13.27
C ASN A 23 -17.74 15.66 12.29
N ARG A 24 -17.45 15.82 11.00
CA ARG A 24 -18.04 14.98 9.97
C ARG A 24 -17.48 13.59 10.23
N ARG A 25 -18.22 12.76 10.96
CA ARG A 25 -18.06 11.31 10.85
C ARG A 25 -18.49 10.98 9.44
N ASP A 26 -17.54 10.96 8.51
CA ASP A 26 -17.72 10.19 7.30
C ASP A 26 -17.97 8.76 7.79
N THR A 27 -19.17 8.25 7.56
CA THR A 27 -19.49 6.85 7.75
C THR A 27 -18.50 6.07 6.88
N MET A 28 -17.52 5.41 7.51
CA MET A 28 -16.58 4.54 6.82
C MET A 28 -17.41 3.49 6.06
N SER A 29 -17.48 3.66 4.74
CA SER A 29 -18.13 2.70 3.86
C SER A 29 -17.11 1.60 3.59
N THR A 30 -17.28 0.45 4.23
CA THR A 30 -16.47 -0.74 3.93
C THR A 30 -16.58 -1.05 2.43
N LYS A 31 -15.44 -1.20 1.76
CA LYS A 31 -15.37 -1.62 0.36
C LYS A 31 -15.33 -3.14 0.34
N THR A 32 -16.40 -3.75 -0.16
CA THR A 32 -16.47 -5.20 -0.39
C THR A 32 -15.90 -5.55 -1.76
N ILE A 33 -15.01 -6.52 -1.81
CA ILE A 33 -14.42 -7.09 -3.03
C ILE A 33 -14.92 -8.53 -3.15
N THR A 34 -15.58 -8.86 -4.25
CA THR A 34 -15.98 -10.25 -4.55
C THR A 34 -15.04 -10.84 -5.59
N ARG A 35 -14.44 -11.98 -5.27
CA ARG A 35 -13.53 -12.72 -6.15
C ARG A 35 -14.08 -14.12 -6.41
N GLU A 36 -14.43 -14.37 -7.67
CA GLU A 36 -14.77 -15.72 -8.13
C GLU A 36 -13.48 -16.46 -8.51
N VAL A 37 -13.30 -17.67 -8.00
CA VAL A 37 -12.11 -18.49 -8.25
C VAL A 37 -12.53 -19.88 -8.74
N PRO A 38 -12.08 -20.33 -9.93
CA PRO A 38 -12.33 -21.68 -10.39
C PRO A 38 -11.71 -22.73 -9.46
N ILE A 39 -12.41 -23.86 -9.25
CA ILE A 39 -11.92 -24.96 -8.40
C ILE A 39 -10.53 -25.46 -8.83
N GLN A 40 -10.17 -25.32 -10.11
CA GLN A 40 -8.87 -25.75 -10.62
C GLN A 40 -7.70 -24.90 -10.08
N GLU A 41 -7.94 -23.65 -9.68
CA GLU A 41 -6.92 -22.82 -9.00
C GLU A 41 -6.62 -23.34 -7.59
N CYS A 42 -7.60 -23.98 -6.94
CA CYS A 42 -7.43 -24.63 -5.63
C CYS A 42 -6.50 -25.86 -5.72
N LEU A 43 -6.38 -26.49 -6.90
CA LEU A 43 -5.61 -27.72 -7.10
C LEU A 43 -4.08 -27.50 -7.13
N ASN A 44 -3.61 -26.25 -7.08
CA ASN A 44 -2.18 -25.87 -7.03
C ASN A 44 -1.29 -26.57 -8.08
N GLY A 45 -1.89 -27.01 -9.21
CA GLY A 45 -1.24 -27.81 -10.25
C GLY A 45 -0.75 -29.20 -9.82
N LYS A 46 -1.10 -29.69 -8.61
CA LYS A 46 -0.61 -30.98 -8.06
C LYS A 46 -1.68 -32.07 -8.04
N THR A 47 -2.95 -31.72 -7.87
CA THR A 47 -4.07 -32.67 -7.92
C THR A 47 -4.68 -32.63 -9.31
N ARG A 48 -4.60 -33.76 -10.03
CA ARG A 48 -5.07 -33.89 -11.42
C ARG A 48 -6.58 -34.17 -11.49
N ASP A 49 -7.25 -34.27 -10.34
CA ASP A 49 -8.64 -34.70 -10.19
C ASP A 49 -9.28 -33.88 -9.06
N GLU A 50 -10.38 -33.17 -9.40
CA GLU A 50 -11.15 -32.26 -8.54
C GLU A 50 -11.75 -32.98 -7.33
N SER A 51 -11.94 -34.30 -7.42
CA SER A 51 -12.49 -35.16 -6.36
C SER A 51 -11.58 -35.38 -5.15
N ASN A 52 -10.34 -34.87 -5.17
CA ASN A 52 -9.36 -35.03 -4.07
C ASN A 52 -9.19 -33.78 -3.19
N LEU A 53 -9.90 -32.68 -3.46
CA LEU A 53 -9.97 -31.57 -2.52
C LEU A 53 -11.07 -31.89 -1.50
N ASP A 54 -10.70 -32.04 -0.24
CA ASP A 54 -11.68 -32.03 0.85
C ASP A 54 -12.13 -30.58 1.14
N ASP A 55 -13.25 -30.45 1.85
CA ASP A 55 -13.82 -29.14 2.21
C ASP A 55 -12.82 -28.29 3.01
N ASP A 56 -11.98 -28.93 3.82
CA ASP A 56 -10.92 -28.28 4.61
C ASP A 56 -9.86 -27.63 3.69
N ALA A 57 -9.40 -28.33 2.65
CA ALA A 57 -8.44 -27.77 1.68
C ALA A 57 -9.04 -26.61 0.85
N ILE A 58 -10.34 -26.65 0.57
CA ILE A 58 -11.05 -25.55 -0.09
C ILE A 58 -11.17 -24.35 0.86
N GLU A 59 -11.48 -24.57 2.13
CA GLU A 59 -11.56 -23.52 3.15
C GLU A 59 -10.20 -22.83 3.35
N ASP A 60 -9.12 -23.59 3.50
CA ASP A 60 -7.76 -23.08 3.60
C ASP A 60 -7.38 -22.21 2.39
N PHE A 61 -7.71 -22.68 1.18
CA PHE A 61 -7.45 -21.93 -0.05
C PHE A 61 -8.25 -20.62 -0.11
N VAL A 62 -9.53 -20.68 0.27
CA VAL A 62 -10.42 -19.52 0.32
C VAL A 62 -9.91 -18.49 1.33
N GLU A 63 -9.48 -18.92 2.51
CA GLU A 63 -8.92 -18.05 3.54
C GLU A 63 -7.63 -17.38 3.05
N TRP A 64 -6.68 -18.14 2.51
CA TRP A 64 -5.46 -17.57 1.94
C TRP A 64 -5.72 -16.58 0.80
N THR A 65 -6.67 -16.91 -0.08
CA THR A 65 -7.05 -16.01 -1.18
C THR A 65 -7.66 -14.72 -0.63
N LYS A 66 -8.54 -14.80 0.38
CA LYS A 66 -9.10 -13.62 1.05
C LYS A 66 -8.00 -12.77 1.67
N GLU A 67 -7.03 -13.38 2.35
CA GLU A 67 -5.92 -12.66 2.97
C GLU A 67 -5.04 -11.95 1.94
N ILE A 68 -4.71 -12.60 0.83
CA ILE A 68 -3.92 -12.02 -0.26
C ILE A 68 -4.67 -10.82 -0.87
N GLU A 69 -5.90 -11.03 -1.33
CA GLU A 69 -6.72 -10.01 -1.97
C GLU A 69 -6.96 -8.82 -1.02
N ARG A 70 -7.24 -9.09 0.26
CA ARG A 70 -7.41 -8.04 1.27
C ARG A 70 -6.11 -7.26 1.49
N SER A 71 -4.98 -7.95 1.61
CA SER A 71 -3.67 -7.32 1.82
C SER A 71 -3.27 -6.45 0.63
N GLU A 72 -3.52 -6.92 -0.60
CA GLU A 72 -3.26 -6.16 -1.83
C GLU A 72 -4.15 -4.92 -1.93
N ALA A 73 -5.46 -5.07 -1.69
CA ALA A 73 -6.40 -3.96 -1.70
C ALA A 73 -6.07 -2.91 -0.63
N LEU A 74 -5.77 -3.35 0.60
CA LEU A 74 -5.34 -2.45 1.67
C LEU A 74 -4.03 -1.73 1.30
N ARG A 75 -3.08 -2.43 0.68
CA ARG A 75 -1.82 -1.82 0.23
C ARG A 75 -2.04 -0.78 -0.86
N GLU A 76 -2.98 -1.00 -1.77
CA GLU A 76 -3.37 -0.02 -2.78
C GLU A 76 -3.98 1.23 -2.14
N VAL A 77 -4.95 1.06 -1.25
CA VAL A 77 -5.59 2.19 -0.54
C VAL A 77 -4.56 2.94 0.31
N ALA A 78 -3.69 2.23 1.02
CA ALA A 78 -2.61 2.83 1.81
C ALA A 78 -1.68 3.67 0.93
N ARG A 79 -1.30 3.19 -0.25
CA ARG A 79 -0.48 3.97 -1.21
C ARG A 79 -1.19 5.22 -1.70
N GLN A 80 -2.50 5.17 -1.91
CA GLN A 80 -3.29 6.33 -2.36
C GLN A 80 -3.47 7.38 -1.26
N ARG A 81 -3.51 6.95 0.01
CA ARG A 81 -3.65 7.85 1.18
C ARG A 81 -2.33 8.28 1.78
N LEU A 82 -1.21 7.72 1.33
CA LEU A 82 0.11 8.07 1.81
C LEU A 82 0.44 9.51 1.39
N ASP A 83 0.66 10.37 2.38
CA ASP A 83 1.29 11.66 2.16
C ASP A 83 2.82 11.48 2.19
N GLU A 84 3.44 11.58 1.02
CA GLU A 84 4.89 11.42 0.90
C GLU A 84 5.67 12.64 1.41
N ASP A 85 5.01 13.80 1.57
CA ASP A 85 5.64 15.03 2.07
C ASP A 85 5.85 14.97 3.60
N GLU A 86 5.12 14.09 4.31
CA GLU A 86 5.32 13.83 5.73
C GLU A 86 6.47 12.85 6.01
N LEU A 87 6.98 12.17 4.97
CA LEU A 87 8.06 11.19 5.12
C LEU A 87 9.44 11.85 5.13
N PRO A 88 10.41 11.30 5.87
CA PRO A 88 11.79 11.76 5.79
C PRO A 88 12.35 11.62 4.38
N GLU A 89 12.93 12.69 3.85
CA GLU A 89 13.67 12.66 2.59
C GLU A 89 14.86 11.69 2.68
N ALA A 90 15.13 11.00 1.58
CA ALA A 90 16.31 10.18 1.44
C ALA A 90 17.56 11.06 1.28
N THR A 91 18.63 10.70 1.98
CA THR A 91 19.92 11.40 1.94
C THR A 91 21.03 10.51 1.40
N SER A 92 20.76 9.23 1.15
CA SER A 92 21.78 8.23 0.82
C SER A 92 21.21 7.11 -0.04
N LEU A 93 22.07 6.53 -0.87
CA LEU A 93 21.76 5.30 -1.63
C LEU A 93 22.41 4.11 -0.94
N LEU A 94 21.62 3.12 -0.55
CA LEU A 94 22.10 1.81 -0.12
C LEU A 94 22.08 0.84 -1.30
N TRP A 95 23.26 0.49 -1.81
CA TRP A 95 23.42 -0.49 -2.89
C TRP A 95 23.59 -1.88 -2.28
N ILE A 96 22.63 -2.78 -2.49
CA ILE A 96 22.74 -4.19 -2.09
C ILE A 96 23.57 -4.97 -3.10
N ASP A 97 23.42 -4.66 -4.39
CA ASP A 97 24.28 -5.15 -5.48
C ASP A 97 24.25 -4.18 -6.68
N ALA A 98 24.62 -4.64 -7.88
CA ALA A 98 24.65 -3.76 -9.05
C ALA A 98 23.25 -3.42 -9.61
N ALA A 99 22.21 -4.17 -9.22
CA ALA A 99 20.84 -4.02 -9.68
C ALA A 99 19.88 -3.54 -8.59
N GLU A 100 20.16 -3.83 -7.32
CA GLU A 100 19.30 -3.54 -6.18
C GLU A 100 19.85 -2.38 -5.32
N VAL A 101 19.01 -1.37 -5.14
CA VAL A 101 19.39 -0.12 -4.47
C VAL A 101 18.17 0.58 -3.86
N TYR A 102 18.37 1.16 -2.69
CA TYR A 102 17.35 1.87 -1.92
C TYR A 102 17.75 3.32 -1.64
N CYS A 103 16.80 4.25 -1.81
CA CYS A 103 16.97 5.63 -1.35
C CYS A 103 16.54 5.72 0.11
N LEU A 104 17.47 5.99 1.03
CA LEU A 104 17.25 5.95 2.48
C LEU A 104 17.58 7.27 3.15
N CYS A 105 16.83 7.63 4.19
CA CYS A 105 17.22 8.68 5.13
C CYS A 105 18.45 8.24 5.94
N SER A 106 19.09 9.18 6.64
CA SER A 106 20.30 8.92 7.41
C SER A 106 20.13 7.79 8.45
N SER A 107 19.00 7.75 9.17
CA SER A 107 18.74 6.72 10.19
C SER A 107 18.67 5.33 9.56
N CYS A 108 17.78 5.13 8.58
CA CYS A 108 17.61 3.83 7.92
C CYS A 108 18.87 3.38 7.21
N TYR A 109 19.64 4.31 6.60
CA TYR A 109 20.93 3.97 6.02
C TYR A 109 21.91 3.44 7.07
N HIS A 110 22.04 4.14 8.21
CA HIS A 110 22.98 3.73 9.26
C HIS A 110 22.68 2.35 9.85
N GLU A 111 21.41 2.00 9.99
CA GLU A 111 20.97 0.69 10.48
C GLU A 111 21.25 -0.43 9.48
N ASN A 112 21.22 -0.14 8.17
CA ASN A 112 21.25 -1.16 7.12
C ASN A 112 22.54 -1.15 6.27
N ARG A 113 23.47 -0.22 6.53
CA ARG A 113 24.70 -0.04 5.73
C ARG A 113 25.57 -1.29 5.62
N ASP A 114 25.52 -2.18 6.61
CA ASP A 114 26.29 -3.43 6.62
C ASP A 114 25.77 -4.44 5.58
N GLY A 115 24.56 -4.22 5.05
CA GLY A 115 23.98 -4.94 3.91
C GLY A 115 24.45 -4.42 2.55
N ALA A 116 25.32 -3.41 2.50
CA ALA A 116 25.83 -2.91 1.23
C ALA A 116 26.69 -3.98 0.53
N TRP A 117 26.45 -4.20 -0.77
CA TRP A 117 27.19 -5.16 -1.60
C TRP A 117 27.13 -6.63 -1.15
N THR A 118 26.07 -7.04 -0.46
CA THR A 118 25.86 -8.44 -0.09
C THR A 118 25.24 -9.28 -1.20
N GLY A 119 24.61 -8.66 -2.20
CA GLY A 119 24.03 -9.35 -3.36
C GLY A 119 25.03 -9.54 -4.50
N SER A 120 24.62 -10.29 -5.52
CA SER A 120 25.46 -10.62 -6.68
C SER A 120 24.81 -10.31 -8.03
N THR A 121 23.63 -9.73 -8.05
CA THR A 121 22.88 -9.45 -9.28
C THR A 121 23.63 -8.42 -10.11
N GLN A 122 23.78 -8.70 -11.40
CA GLN A 122 24.47 -7.84 -12.35
C GLN A 122 23.48 -6.96 -13.09
N ASN A 123 23.86 -5.70 -13.32
CA ASN A 123 23.11 -4.78 -14.16
C ASN A 123 24.06 -4.17 -15.22
N PRO A 124 23.86 -4.47 -16.52
CA PRO A 124 24.71 -3.90 -17.57
C PRO A 124 24.61 -2.36 -17.65
N ASN A 125 23.53 -1.76 -17.14
CA ASN A 125 23.28 -0.32 -17.16
C ASN A 125 23.48 0.34 -15.79
N GLN A 126 24.35 -0.22 -14.92
CA GLN A 126 24.57 0.27 -13.56
C GLN A 126 24.96 1.76 -13.50
N ALA A 127 25.76 2.25 -14.45
CA ALA A 127 26.17 3.65 -14.50
C ALA A 127 24.98 4.59 -14.69
N GLU A 128 24.08 4.26 -15.62
CA GLU A 128 22.85 5.03 -15.86
C GLU A 128 21.91 4.97 -14.66
N LEU A 129 21.77 3.79 -14.04
CA LEU A 129 20.96 3.63 -12.84
C LEU A 129 21.49 4.51 -11.70
N ARG A 130 22.82 4.52 -11.50
CA ARG A 130 23.46 5.34 -10.47
C ARG A 130 23.21 6.82 -10.73
N GLN A 131 23.35 7.30 -11.96
CA GLN A 131 23.06 8.68 -12.30
C GLN A 131 21.61 9.04 -11.95
N LYS A 132 20.63 8.28 -12.45
CA LYS A 132 19.20 8.52 -12.20
C LYS A 132 18.84 8.55 -10.73
N LEU A 133 19.46 7.70 -9.91
CA LEU A 133 19.18 7.67 -8.48
C LEU A 133 19.80 8.83 -7.72
N ASN A 134 20.94 9.35 -8.15
CA ASN A 134 21.49 10.57 -7.56
C ASN A 134 20.62 11.78 -7.93
N GLU A 135 20.16 11.88 -9.18
CA GLU A 135 19.20 12.91 -9.61
C GLU A 135 17.93 12.87 -8.74
N ARG A 136 17.38 11.68 -8.48
CA ARG A 136 16.22 11.51 -7.58
C ARG A 136 16.49 11.90 -6.13
N LEU A 137 17.72 11.71 -5.62
CA LEU A 137 18.08 12.18 -4.28
C LEU A 137 18.11 13.71 -4.24
N GLU A 138 18.65 14.35 -5.28
CA GLU A 138 18.68 15.81 -5.39
C GLU A 138 17.28 16.43 -5.52
N GLU A 139 16.33 15.71 -6.13
CA GLU A 139 14.92 16.09 -6.23
C GLU A 139 14.12 15.92 -4.92
N GLY A 140 14.69 15.32 -3.87
CA GLY A 140 14.02 15.15 -2.58
C GLY A 140 13.10 13.92 -2.51
N THR A 141 13.52 12.77 -3.06
CA THR A 141 12.71 11.53 -2.96
C THR A 141 12.59 11.04 -1.51
N PRO A 142 11.43 10.51 -1.07
CA PRO A 142 11.27 10.02 0.30
C PRO A 142 12.06 8.73 0.56
N CYS A 143 12.37 8.49 1.84
CA CYS A 143 13.01 7.26 2.30
C CYS A 143 12.14 6.03 1.97
N SER A 144 12.72 5.07 1.24
CA SER A 144 12.03 3.86 0.79
C SER A 144 11.56 2.98 1.95
N PHE A 145 12.32 2.93 3.03
CA PHE A 145 11.98 2.12 4.21
C PHE A 145 10.90 2.81 5.04
N CYS A 146 11.06 4.10 5.36
CA CYS A 146 10.00 4.86 6.06
C CYS A 146 8.68 4.85 5.29
N LYS A 147 8.73 4.94 3.96
CA LYS A 147 7.57 4.78 3.08
C LYS A 147 6.91 3.41 3.24
N SER A 148 7.70 2.34 3.27
CA SER A 148 7.19 0.98 3.41
C SER A 148 6.56 0.76 4.78
N ASP A 149 7.23 1.21 5.86
CA ASP A 149 6.72 1.13 7.22
C ASP A 149 5.41 1.91 7.38
N ARG A 150 5.32 3.12 6.79
CA ARG A 150 4.08 3.91 6.84
C ARG A 150 2.94 3.24 6.09
N ILE A 151 3.22 2.58 4.96
CA ILE A 151 2.21 1.79 4.25
C ILE A 151 1.69 0.64 5.12
N GLU A 152 2.56 -0.06 5.84
CA GLU A 152 2.13 -1.15 6.73
C GLU A 152 1.29 -0.62 7.90
N GLN A 153 1.67 0.50 8.52
CA GLN A 153 0.85 1.16 9.54
C GLN A 153 -0.53 1.58 8.99
N LEU A 154 -0.57 2.17 7.79
CA LEU A 154 -1.82 2.53 7.13
C LEU A 154 -2.68 1.29 6.87
N LYS A 155 -2.10 0.16 6.46
CA LYS A 155 -2.87 -1.08 6.28
C LYS A 155 -3.55 -1.53 7.58
N GLU A 156 -2.86 -1.41 8.72
CA GLU A 156 -3.45 -1.71 10.04
C GLU A 156 -4.57 -0.73 10.40
N GLU A 157 -4.37 0.58 10.18
CA GLU A 157 -5.38 1.61 10.42
C GLU A 157 -6.63 1.42 9.53
N LEU A 158 -6.45 0.90 8.32
CA LEU A 158 -7.48 0.72 7.30
C LEU A 158 -8.10 -0.69 7.31
N ALA A 159 -7.69 -1.57 8.22
CA ALA A 159 -8.05 -2.99 8.17
C ALA A 159 -9.56 -3.22 8.06
N ASP A 160 -10.37 -2.44 8.78
CA ASP A 160 -11.84 -2.55 8.81
C ASP A 160 -12.54 -1.92 7.59
N GLU A 161 -11.81 -1.21 6.72
CA GLU A 161 -12.36 -0.55 5.55
C GLU A 161 -12.47 -1.47 4.32
N VAL A 162 -11.81 -2.63 4.32
CA VAL A 162 -11.82 -3.58 3.20
C VAL A 162 -12.31 -4.95 3.68
N ASP A 163 -13.34 -5.44 3.01
CA ASP A 163 -13.89 -6.78 3.18
C ASP A 163 -13.76 -7.57 1.87
N VAL A 164 -13.45 -8.86 1.96
CA VAL A 164 -13.22 -9.72 0.80
C VAL A 164 -14.03 -10.99 0.90
N GLU A 165 -14.87 -11.20 -0.11
CA GLU A 165 -15.63 -12.42 -0.31
C GLU A 165 -15.00 -13.21 -1.46
N VAL A 166 -14.63 -14.46 -1.19
CA VAL A 166 -14.13 -15.39 -2.21
C VAL A 166 -15.18 -16.46 -2.42
N VAL A 167 -15.57 -16.67 -3.68
CA VAL A 167 -16.57 -17.67 -4.09
C VAL A 167 -15.89 -18.66 -5.03
N VAL A 168 -15.87 -19.93 -4.67
CA VAL A 168 -15.35 -20.99 -5.54
C VAL A 168 -16.43 -21.37 -6.55
N VAL A 169 -16.04 -21.43 -7.83
CA VAL A 169 -16.93 -21.78 -8.95
C VAL A 169 -16.41 -23.02 -9.67
N GLU A 170 -17.33 -23.79 -10.26
CA GLU A 170 -17.02 -25.01 -11.04
C GLU A 170 -16.38 -24.71 -12.41
#